data_AF-L1IV18-F1
#
_entry.id   AF-L1IV18-F1
#
_cell.length_a   1.000
_cell.length_b   1.000
_cell.length_c   1.000
_cell.angle_alpha   90.00
_cell.angle_beta   90.00
_cell.angle_gamma   90.00
#
_symmetry.space_group_name_H-M   'P 1'
#
loop_
_entity.id
_entity.type
_entity.pdbx_description
1 polymer ?
#
loop_
_entity_poly.entity_id
_entity_poly.type
_entity_poly.pdbx_seq_one_letter_code
_entity_poly.pdbx_strand_id
1 'polypeptide(L)'
;MYVRRNTKGNDPDNNGPNKKRKEGVGSEQLDVKDGSQLQRYVQILGTDSSDCCPSILVVTEACRIVFNAGDAQRLCSQYQVRLNKLEHLFLTELHADTLGGLLGMYLTLSDSGVKKLSVHGPRGVTHFLRSGGRPESELVPVEIPSGDVQPVVLDHVSILPLPTSEVEKSERVEGVKEESDGEGEEADGKKKRNFVPSSTLAVSYLLRFADEAGRMDVNKALSLGVPKGPLLGQLKAGKSVTLTCGTIVEPQDCVEDAVEGPLIGIWFCPDVSSITKLAERMKVGEVPPPPLKSPHTSKPKKKKLALVIHMSSNHILLHETYKQLVEEFCENDAKHVILNSHTQIICQLNKVSPVFFPIPKDSEKKVEQRMQALDQIKRCDWSTSDVNKNLWPASIMLKFGIKPAKYSGLYHYDPSVQLKSVSTEIDDEIICKQTTAATNIPPSLQSISRQSAEVLILGTAASLPGKYRNVSAIFVDLFDRGGILLDCGEGTLGQLARFYGDEELREIIAKTKCVWISHMHADHHLGELL
;
A
#
# COMPACT_ATOMS: atom_id res chain seq x y z
N MET A 1 -32.44 35.00 12.37
CA MET A 1 -33.50 35.15 13.39
C MET A 1 -33.49 33.90 14.27
N TYR A 2 -33.15 34.07 15.56
CA TYR A 2 -33.21 33.03 16.59
C TYR A 2 -34.65 32.83 17.06
N VAL A 3 -35.12 31.59 17.21
CA VAL A 3 -36.23 31.28 18.12
C VAL A 3 -35.88 30.06 18.98
N ARG A 4 -35.59 30.37 20.23
CA ARG A 4 -35.43 29.48 21.38
C ARG A 4 -36.82 29.28 21.98
N ARG A 5 -37.26 28.05 22.27
CA ARG A 5 -38.33 27.82 23.25
C ARG A 5 -37.92 26.71 24.21
N ASN A 6 -37.84 27.14 25.46
CA ASN A 6 -37.59 26.37 26.66
C ASN A 6 -38.89 26.49 27.48
N THR A 7 -39.50 25.38 27.86
CA THR A 7 -40.52 25.38 28.93
C THR A 7 -40.26 24.19 29.83
N LYS A 8 -39.82 24.50 31.05
CA LYS A 8 -39.80 23.61 32.20
C LYS A 8 -41.21 23.50 32.79
N GLY A 9 -41.55 22.32 33.30
CA GLY A 9 -42.60 22.10 34.29
C GLY A 9 -42.18 20.93 35.19
N ASN A 10 -41.92 21.23 36.46
CA ASN A 10 -41.83 20.32 37.62
C ASN A 10 -43.20 19.62 37.84
N ASP A 11 -43.42 18.51 38.54
CA ASP A 11 -42.74 17.65 39.54
C ASP A 11 -43.62 16.34 39.59
N PRO A 12 -43.57 15.46 40.60
CA PRO A 12 -42.55 14.46 40.95
C PRO A 12 -43.14 13.01 40.90
N ASP A 13 -42.34 11.97 40.69
CA ASP A 13 -42.43 10.78 41.56
C ASP A 13 -41.35 9.72 41.27
N ASN A 14 -41.01 9.09 42.37
CA ASN A 14 -39.90 8.21 42.65
C ASN A 14 -40.21 6.77 42.17
N ASN A 15 -39.32 6.13 41.38
CA ASN A 15 -39.06 4.69 41.47
C ASN A 15 -37.83 4.25 40.66
N GLY A 16 -37.01 3.40 41.27
CA GLY A 16 -35.62 3.09 40.94
C GLY A 16 -35.32 2.33 39.63
N PRO A 17 -34.04 2.02 39.38
CA PRO A 17 -33.54 1.70 38.05
C PRO A 17 -33.81 0.24 37.70
N ASN A 18 -34.75 0.02 36.78
CA ASN A 18 -34.92 -1.29 36.17
C ASN A 18 -33.83 -1.51 35.11
N LYS A 19 -32.79 -2.27 35.48
CA LYS A 19 -31.75 -2.79 34.58
C LYS A 19 -32.38 -3.65 33.48
N LYS A 20 -32.72 -3.05 32.34
CA LYS A 20 -32.87 -3.79 31.08
C LYS A 20 -31.47 -4.03 30.52
N ARG A 21 -31.02 -5.29 30.60
CA ARG A 21 -29.86 -5.82 29.85
C ARG A 21 -30.07 -5.50 28.38
N LYS A 22 -29.30 -4.55 27.84
CA LYS A 22 -28.97 -4.54 26.41
C LYS A 22 -27.89 -5.58 26.22
N GLU A 23 -28.24 -6.69 25.60
CA GLU A 23 -27.28 -7.58 24.96
C GLU A 23 -26.61 -6.78 23.84
N GLY A 24 -25.45 -6.21 24.15
CA GLY A 24 -24.59 -5.56 23.18
C GLY A 24 -23.88 -6.63 22.39
N VAL A 25 -24.17 -6.70 21.09
CA VAL A 25 -23.28 -7.28 20.10
C VAL A 25 -21.94 -6.55 20.23
N GLY A 26 -20.93 -7.23 20.76
CA GLY A 26 -19.60 -6.67 20.96
C GLY A 26 -18.94 -6.40 19.63
N SER A 27 -19.09 -5.16 19.13
CA SER A 27 -18.09 -4.57 18.24
C SER A 27 -16.95 -4.11 19.15
N GLU A 28 -15.85 -4.86 19.18
CA GLU A 28 -14.60 -4.36 19.76
C GLU A 28 -14.22 -3.07 19.01
N GLN A 29 -14.51 -1.91 19.60
CA GLN A 29 -13.96 -0.64 19.15
C GLN A 29 -12.45 -0.72 19.39
N LEU A 30 -11.69 -0.74 18.30
CA LEU A 30 -10.23 -0.62 18.33
C LEU A 30 -9.84 0.62 19.15
N ASP A 31 -9.09 0.42 20.24
CA ASP A 31 -8.43 1.51 20.95
C ASP A 31 -7.53 2.27 19.96
N VAL A 32 -7.88 3.51 19.63
CA VAL A 32 -7.05 4.42 18.83
C VAL A 32 -5.79 4.76 19.64
N LYS A 33 -4.73 3.97 19.44
CA LYS A 33 -3.42 4.23 20.03
C LYS A 33 -2.51 4.90 19.00
N ASP A 34 -1.84 5.97 19.42
CA ASP A 34 -0.88 6.69 18.58
C ASP A 34 0.31 5.77 18.21
N GLY A 35 0.40 5.40 16.94
CA GLY A 35 1.46 4.56 16.39
C GLY A 35 2.80 5.29 16.21
N SER A 36 2.94 6.53 16.68
CA SER A 36 4.19 7.32 16.61
C SER A 36 5.38 6.66 17.33
N GLN A 37 5.13 5.77 18.29
CA GLN A 37 6.17 5.07 19.07
C GLN A 37 6.68 3.77 18.42
N LEU A 38 6.11 3.38 17.26
CA LEU A 38 6.53 2.17 16.56
C LEU A 38 7.89 2.37 15.89
N GLN A 39 8.83 1.47 16.19
CA GLN A 39 10.16 1.47 15.59
C GLN A 39 10.21 0.63 14.31
N ARG A 40 9.46 -0.46 14.29
CA ARG A 40 9.33 -1.35 13.13
C ARG A 40 7.87 -1.66 12.91
N TYR A 41 7.40 -1.48 11.69
CA TYR A 41 6.00 -1.69 11.35
C TYR A 41 5.80 -1.89 9.86
N VAL A 42 4.68 -2.51 9.52
CA VAL A 42 4.12 -2.54 8.18
C VAL A 42 2.95 -1.57 8.14
N GLN A 43 2.87 -0.70 7.14
CA GLN A 43 1.84 0.33 7.01
C GLN A 43 1.18 0.22 5.66
N ILE A 44 -0.16 0.20 5.64
CA ILE A 44 -0.93 0.30 4.40
C ILE A 44 -0.90 1.76 3.95
N LEU A 45 -0.33 2.00 2.76
CA LEU A 45 -0.33 3.32 2.13
C LEU A 45 -1.60 3.52 1.31
N GLY A 46 -1.90 2.55 0.44
CA GLY A 46 -3.05 2.57 -0.46
C GLY A 46 -3.82 1.25 -0.43
N THR A 47 -5.12 1.35 -0.65
CA THR A 47 -6.07 0.23 -0.79
C THR A 47 -6.63 0.21 -2.19
N ASP A 48 -7.13 -0.93 -2.66
CA ASP A 48 -7.77 -1.04 -3.97
C ASP A 48 -9.06 -0.20 -4.00
N SER A 49 -9.02 0.90 -4.73
CA SER A 49 -10.10 1.88 -4.88
C SER A 49 -10.01 2.56 -6.25
N SER A 50 -11.06 3.26 -6.66
CA SER A 50 -11.11 3.91 -7.98
C SER A 50 -10.03 4.97 -8.22
N ASP A 51 -9.47 5.54 -7.15
CA ASP A 51 -8.50 6.64 -7.20
C ASP A 51 -7.21 6.35 -6.44
N CYS A 52 -7.02 5.15 -5.90
CA CYS A 52 -5.78 4.74 -5.25
C CYS A 52 -5.47 3.28 -5.55
N CYS A 53 -4.19 3.01 -5.80
CA CYS A 53 -3.69 1.65 -6.00
C CYS A 53 -3.16 1.02 -4.69
N PRO A 54 -3.26 -0.31 -4.53
CA PRO A 54 -2.67 -1.04 -3.42
C PRO A 54 -1.16 -0.77 -3.26
N SER A 55 -0.76 -0.25 -2.10
CA SER A 55 0.65 0.01 -1.78
C SER A 55 0.93 -0.13 -0.30
N ILE A 56 2.11 -0.62 0.04
CA ILE A 56 2.49 -0.97 1.42
C ILE A 56 3.88 -0.38 1.71
N LEU A 57 4.04 0.19 2.89
CA LEU A 57 5.32 0.67 3.41
C LEU A 57 5.76 -0.24 4.57
N VAL A 58 6.94 -0.82 4.44
CA VAL A 58 7.64 -1.49 5.54
C VAL A 58 8.71 -0.57 6.08
N VAL A 59 8.65 -0.29 7.38
CA VAL A 59 9.62 0.54 8.08
C VAL A 59 10.42 -0.33 9.03
N THR A 60 11.74 -0.29 8.87
CA THR A 60 12.71 -0.86 9.80
C THR A 60 13.53 0.25 10.46
N GLU A 61 14.40 -0.09 11.40
CA GLU A 61 15.32 0.87 12.03
C GLU A 61 16.38 1.41 11.07
N ALA A 62 16.78 0.60 10.08
CA ALA A 62 17.85 0.92 9.13
C ALA A 62 17.29 1.60 7.87
N CYS A 63 16.31 0.97 7.23
CA CYS A 63 15.77 1.37 5.93
C CYS A 63 14.24 1.30 5.87
N ARG A 64 13.69 1.95 4.84
CA ARG A 64 12.30 1.83 4.42
C ARG A 64 12.23 1.02 3.13
N ILE A 65 11.11 0.33 2.95
CA ILE A 65 10.84 -0.51 1.80
C ILE A 65 9.39 -0.29 1.36
N VAL A 66 9.16 -0.10 0.07
CA VAL A 66 7.81 0.10 -0.48
C VAL A 66 7.45 -1.10 -1.36
N PHE A 67 6.22 -1.59 -1.23
CA PHE A 67 5.62 -2.54 -2.16
C PHE A 67 4.56 -1.81 -2.97
N ASN A 68 4.74 -1.82 -4.29
CA ASN A 68 3.97 -1.05 -5.29
C ASN A 68 4.01 0.48 -5.07
N ALA A 69 4.01 1.21 -6.19
CA ALA A 69 4.05 2.66 -6.23
C ALA A 69 3.12 3.25 -7.31
N GLY A 70 1.89 2.75 -7.43
CA GLY A 70 0.86 3.38 -8.28
C GLY A 70 0.56 4.82 -7.86
N ASP A 71 0.06 5.01 -6.63
CA ASP A 71 -0.29 6.33 -6.05
C ASP A 71 0.52 6.67 -4.78
N ALA A 72 1.57 5.90 -4.49
CA ALA A 72 2.26 5.94 -3.21
C ALA A 72 2.84 7.33 -2.91
N GLN A 73 3.33 8.06 -3.91
CA GLN A 73 3.88 9.41 -3.74
C GLN A 73 2.83 10.39 -3.21
N ARG A 74 1.68 10.50 -3.90
CA ARG A 74 0.58 11.38 -3.52
C ARG A 74 0.06 11.06 -2.12
N LEU A 75 -0.15 9.76 -1.82
CA LEU A 75 -0.59 9.31 -0.50
C LEU A 75 0.42 9.67 0.59
N CYS A 76 1.72 9.49 0.34
CA CYS A 76 2.75 9.88 1.30
C CYS A 76 2.77 11.40 1.54
N SER A 77 2.62 12.21 0.50
CA SER A 77 2.52 13.68 0.61
C SER A 77 1.29 14.09 1.42
N GLN A 78 0.12 13.52 1.10
CA GLN A 78 -1.16 13.83 1.75
C GLN A 78 -1.17 13.50 3.25
N TYR A 79 -0.62 12.35 3.63
CA TYR A 79 -0.59 11.87 5.02
C TYR A 79 0.73 12.16 5.74
N GLN A 80 1.61 12.98 5.15
CA GLN A 80 2.91 13.35 5.72
C GLN A 80 3.78 12.15 6.10
N VAL A 81 3.68 11.07 5.33
CA VAL A 81 4.52 9.88 5.49
C VAL A 81 5.88 10.16 4.86
N ARG A 82 6.92 10.15 5.69
CA ARG A 82 8.29 10.39 5.23
C ARG A 82 8.83 9.13 4.56
N LEU A 83 9.48 9.27 3.40
CA LEU A 83 10.14 8.17 2.69
C LEU A 83 11.68 8.28 2.72
N ASN A 84 12.23 8.98 3.72
CA ASN A 84 13.68 9.08 3.90
C ASN A 84 14.29 7.69 4.15
N LYS A 85 15.46 7.42 3.59
CA LYS A 85 16.11 6.09 3.62
C LYS A 85 15.29 4.97 2.95
N LEU A 86 14.49 5.31 1.93
CA LEU A 86 13.94 4.29 1.03
C LEU A 86 15.07 3.72 0.19
N GLU A 87 15.31 2.42 0.30
CA GLU A 87 16.41 1.74 -0.43
C GLU A 87 15.88 0.74 -1.45
N HIS A 88 14.73 0.13 -1.16
CA HIS A 88 14.15 -0.93 -1.97
C HIS A 88 12.67 -0.68 -2.24
N LEU A 89 12.29 -0.91 -3.49
CA LEU A 89 10.91 -0.98 -3.92
C LEU A 89 10.65 -2.33 -4.59
N PHE A 90 9.54 -2.97 -4.26
CA PHE A 90 9.15 -4.29 -4.77
C PHE A 90 7.81 -4.20 -5.49
N LEU A 91 7.74 -4.67 -6.74
CA LEU A 91 6.53 -4.64 -7.57
C LEU A 91 5.86 -6.01 -7.60
N THR A 92 4.55 -6.08 -7.34
CA THR A 92 3.80 -7.34 -7.44
C THR A 92 3.55 -7.78 -8.88
N GLU A 93 3.51 -6.83 -9.81
CA GLU A 93 3.37 -7.06 -11.25
C GLU A 93 3.90 -5.83 -12.01
N LEU A 94 4.06 -5.93 -13.33
CA LEU A 94 4.39 -4.80 -14.19
C LEU A 94 3.10 -4.27 -14.83
N HIS A 95 2.33 -3.50 -14.06
CA HIS A 95 1.06 -2.90 -14.46
C HIS A 95 1.02 -1.43 -14.03
N ALA A 96 0.28 -0.58 -14.75
CA ALA A 96 0.20 0.86 -14.43
C ALA A 96 -0.18 1.12 -12.96
N ASP A 97 -1.08 0.32 -12.39
CA ASP A 97 -1.50 0.41 -10.99
C ASP A 97 -0.38 0.14 -9.98
N THR A 98 0.66 -0.61 -10.37
CA THR A 98 1.79 -0.91 -9.47
C THR A 98 2.96 0.03 -9.64
N LEU A 99 3.12 0.67 -10.81
CA LEU A 99 4.33 1.43 -11.16
C LEU A 99 4.10 2.88 -11.60
N GLY A 100 2.85 3.32 -11.80
CA GLY A 100 2.51 4.61 -12.40
C GLY A 100 3.14 5.83 -11.69
N GLY A 101 3.19 5.81 -10.36
CA GLY A 101 3.80 6.86 -9.54
C GLY A 101 5.27 6.61 -9.18
N LEU A 102 5.91 5.57 -9.72
CA LEU A 102 7.31 5.22 -9.37
C LEU A 102 8.28 6.34 -9.78
N LEU A 103 8.14 6.87 -11.00
CA LEU A 103 9.04 7.89 -11.53
C LEU A 103 8.86 9.22 -10.79
N GLY A 104 7.61 9.63 -10.50
CA GLY A 104 7.30 10.81 -9.69
C GLY A 104 7.81 10.67 -8.25
N MET A 105 7.63 9.49 -7.65
CA MET A 105 8.16 9.19 -6.33
C MET A 105 9.68 9.29 -6.30
N TYR A 106 10.38 8.71 -7.28
CA TYR A 106 11.84 8.79 -7.37
C TYR A 106 12.34 10.23 -7.43
N LEU A 107 11.70 11.09 -8.24
CA LEU A 107 12.09 12.50 -8.33
C LEU A 107 12.00 13.21 -6.97
N THR A 108 10.91 12.97 -6.26
CA THR A 108 10.69 13.51 -4.90
C THR A 108 11.74 12.99 -3.91
N LEU A 109 12.13 11.72 -4.04
CA LEU A 109 13.12 11.08 -3.17
C LEU A 109 14.53 11.59 -3.44
N SER A 110 14.87 11.82 -4.72
CA SER A 110 16.16 12.38 -5.14
C SER A 110 16.36 13.77 -4.55
N ASP A 111 15.34 14.63 -4.63
CA ASP A 111 15.32 15.95 -3.99
C ASP A 111 15.45 15.86 -2.45
N SER A 112 14.93 14.79 -1.86
CA SER A 112 15.04 14.51 -0.43
C SER A 112 16.39 13.88 -0.01
N GLY A 113 17.31 13.68 -0.96
CA GLY A 113 18.66 13.17 -0.71
C GLY A 113 18.83 11.64 -0.82
N VAL A 114 17.82 10.90 -1.29
CA VAL A 114 17.95 9.47 -1.59
C VAL A 114 18.65 9.32 -2.94
N LYS A 115 19.90 8.87 -2.92
CA LYS A 115 20.75 8.79 -4.12
C LYS A 115 20.54 7.52 -4.96
N LYS A 116 20.00 6.47 -4.35
CA LYS A 116 19.90 5.15 -4.96
C LYS A 116 18.63 4.45 -4.48
N LEU A 117 17.86 3.93 -5.43
CA LEU A 117 16.67 3.12 -5.19
C LEU A 117 16.75 1.85 -6.03
N SER A 118 16.70 0.69 -5.38
CA SER A 118 16.66 -0.60 -6.08
C SER A 118 15.21 -1.02 -6.29
N VAL A 119 14.82 -1.19 -7.54
CA VAL A 119 13.46 -1.55 -7.94
C VAL A 119 13.45 -3.01 -8.36
N HIS A 120 12.86 -3.83 -7.51
CA HIS A 120 12.66 -5.26 -7.73
C HIS A 120 11.30 -5.49 -8.36
N GLY A 121 11.25 -6.27 -9.42
CA GLY A 121 9.97 -6.64 -9.99
C GLY A 121 10.10 -7.63 -11.14
N PRO A 122 9.00 -7.92 -11.82
CA PRO A 122 8.97 -8.88 -12.92
C PRO A 122 9.91 -8.51 -14.08
N ARG A 123 10.13 -9.47 -14.99
CA ARG A 123 10.82 -9.20 -16.26
C ARG A 123 10.19 -8.00 -16.97
N GLY A 124 11.03 -7.08 -17.46
CA GLY A 124 10.59 -5.85 -18.10
C GLY A 124 10.75 -4.59 -17.24
N VAL A 125 10.98 -4.73 -15.93
CA VAL A 125 11.32 -3.58 -15.05
C VAL A 125 12.56 -2.83 -15.57
N THR A 126 13.58 -3.54 -16.04
CA THR A 126 14.78 -2.91 -16.63
C THR A 126 14.41 -2.04 -17.83
N HIS A 127 13.56 -2.56 -18.71
CA HIS A 127 13.13 -1.83 -19.90
C HIS A 127 12.29 -0.60 -19.51
N PHE A 128 11.36 -0.75 -18.58
CA PHE A 128 10.53 0.34 -18.07
C PHE A 128 11.39 1.47 -17.47
N LEU A 129 12.31 1.15 -16.56
CA LEU A 129 13.14 2.17 -15.91
C LEU A 129 14.09 2.87 -16.87
N ARG A 130 14.66 2.13 -17.84
CA ARG A 130 15.50 2.72 -18.90
C ARG A 130 14.69 3.66 -19.81
N SER A 131 13.43 3.34 -20.09
CA SER A 131 12.56 4.23 -20.88
C SER A 131 12.24 5.55 -20.16
N GLY A 132 12.28 5.56 -18.82
CA GLY A 132 12.16 6.77 -18.00
C GLY A 132 13.38 7.71 -18.06
N GLY A 133 14.45 7.33 -18.77
CA GLY A 133 15.60 8.20 -19.05
C GLY A 133 16.51 8.50 -17.85
N ARG A 134 16.46 7.68 -16.79
CA ARG A 134 17.29 7.84 -15.59
C ARG A 134 18.48 6.88 -15.60
N PRO A 135 19.64 7.31 -15.04
CA PRO A 135 20.82 6.47 -15.01
C PRO A 135 20.63 5.28 -14.05
N GLU A 136 21.17 4.12 -14.42
CA GLU A 136 21.11 2.90 -13.60
C GLU A 136 21.87 3.01 -12.28
N SER A 137 22.73 4.02 -12.13
CA SER A 137 23.39 4.33 -10.85
C SER A 137 22.41 4.84 -9.79
N GLU A 138 21.27 5.40 -10.23
CA GLU A 138 20.25 6.00 -9.38
C GLU A 138 19.04 5.08 -9.19
N LEU A 139 18.47 4.60 -10.29
CA LEU A 139 17.38 3.63 -10.32
C LEU A 139 17.93 2.27 -10.74
N VAL A 140 18.16 1.38 -9.78
CA VAL A 140 18.76 0.07 -10.04
C VAL A 140 17.66 -0.96 -10.32
N PRO A 141 17.47 -1.41 -11.57
CA PRO A 141 16.54 -2.49 -11.87
C PRO A 141 17.05 -3.81 -11.31
N VAL A 142 16.17 -4.59 -10.67
CA VAL A 142 16.42 -5.97 -10.26
C VAL A 142 15.26 -6.83 -10.76
N GLU A 143 15.51 -7.63 -11.80
CA GLU A 143 14.50 -8.51 -12.36
C GLU A 143 14.37 -9.79 -11.56
N ILE A 144 13.13 -10.10 -11.18
CA ILE A 144 12.76 -11.32 -10.47
C ILE A 144 12.54 -12.41 -11.53
N PRO A 145 13.34 -13.49 -11.53
CA PRO A 145 13.16 -14.58 -12.48
C PRO A 145 11.91 -15.38 -12.15
N SER A 146 11.30 -16.01 -13.15
CA SER A 146 10.14 -16.90 -12.94
C SER A 146 10.51 -18.20 -12.21
N GLY A 147 11.79 -18.60 -12.19
CA GLY A 147 12.29 -19.83 -11.56
C GLY A 147 12.72 -19.63 -10.11
N ASP A 148 13.87 -20.19 -9.74
CA ASP A 148 14.46 -20.04 -8.40
C ASP A 148 14.90 -18.59 -8.17
N VAL A 149 14.42 -18.03 -7.06
CA VAL A 149 14.70 -16.65 -6.67
C VAL A 149 15.54 -16.64 -5.39
N GLN A 150 16.56 -15.79 -5.35
CA GLN A 150 17.35 -15.57 -4.16
C GLN A 150 16.67 -14.51 -3.26
N PRO A 151 16.66 -14.70 -1.93
CA PRO A 151 16.14 -13.71 -1.01
C PRO A 151 17.03 -12.47 -0.97
N VAL A 152 16.40 -11.30 -0.87
CA VAL A 152 17.06 -10.02 -0.60
C VAL A 152 17.22 -9.90 0.92
N VAL A 153 18.46 -10.01 1.39
CA VAL A 153 18.78 -10.01 2.83
C VAL A 153 19.23 -8.62 3.25
N LEU A 154 18.46 -7.98 4.14
CA LEU A 154 18.75 -6.65 4.72
C LEU A 154 18.94 -6.77 6.24
N ASP A 155 19.45 -5.72 6.88
CA ASP A 155 19.86 -5.72 8.30
C ASP A 155 18.76 -6.21 9.26
N HIS A 156 17.50 -5.86 9.03
CA HIS A 156 16.39 -6.17 9.92
C HIS A 156 15.30 -7.04 9.30
N VAL A 157 15.37 -7.27 7.99
CA VAL A 157 14.36 -8.01 7.24
C VAL A 157 14.99 -8.73 6.05
N SER A 158 14.63 -9.99 5.86
CA SER A 158 14.92 -10.75 4.65
C SER A 158 13.65 -10.87 3.84
N ILE A 159 13.71 -10.65 2.53
CA ILE A 159 12.55 -10.64 1.63
C ILE A 159 12.77 -11.68 0.54
N LEU A 160 11.89 -12.66 0.45
CA LEU A 160 11.89 -13.66 -0.62
C LEU A 160 10.74 -13.37 -1.59
N PRO A 161 11.04 -13.04 -2.86
CA PRO A 161 10.03 -12.99 -3.90
C PRO A 161 9.56 -14.41 -4.28
N LEU A 162 8.26 -14.54 -4.48
CA LEU A 162 7.57 -15.77 -4.86
C LEU A 162 6.80 -15.50 -6.17
N PRO A 163 7.44 -15.72 -7.33
CA PRO A 163 6.77 -15.62 -8.62
C PRO A 163 5.59 -16.61 -8.69
N THR A 164 4.40 -16.11 -8.99
CA THR A 164 3.15 -16.88 -8.97
C THR A 164 2.58 -17.18 -10.36
N SER A 165 3.12 -16.62 -11.44
CA SER A 165 2.78 -17.00 -12.81
C SER A 165 4.01 -17.45 -13.61
N GLU A 166 3.79 -18.07 -14.76
CA GLU A 166 4.89 -18.40 -15.70
C GLU A 166 4.81 -17.46 -16.90
N VAL A 167 5.96 -17.13 -17.47
CA VAL A 167 5.99 -16.51 -18.79
C VAL A 167 5.73 -17.62 -19.79
N GLU A 168 4.59 -17.57 -20.50
CA GLU A 168 4.41 -18.41 -21.68
C GLU A 168 5.57 -18.06 -22.63
N LYS A 169 6.39 -19.06 -22.99
CA LYS A 169 7.38 -18.89 -24.05
C LYS A 169 6.58 -18.55 -25.31
N SER A 170 6.48 -17.27 -25.64
CA SER A 170 6.10 -16.86 -26.99
C SER A 170 6.97 -17.66 -27.94
N GLU A 171 6.34 -18.54 -28.72
CA GLU A 171 7.01 -19.27 -29.77
C GLU A 171 7.76 -18.23 -30.60
N ARG A 172 9.10 -18.33 -30.58
CA ARG A 172 9.91 -17.62 -31.56
C ARG A 172 9.37 -18.06 -32.91
N VAL A 173 8.79 -17.13 -33.66
CA VAL A 173 8.59 -17.31 -35.09
C VAL A 173 9.99 -17.46 -35.68
N GLU A 174 10.43 -18.71 -35.84
CA GLU A 174 11.66 -19.04 -36.55
C GLU A 174 11.52 -18.53 -37.99
N GLY A 175 12.15 -17.39 -38.28
CA GLY A 175 12.02 -16.79 -39.60
C GLY A 175 12.74 -15.47 -39.83
N VAL A 176 13.54 -14.96 -38.90
CA VAL A 176 14.41 -13.81 -39.18
C VAL A 176 15.83 -14.17 -38.78
N LYS A 177 16.67 -14.39 -39.79
CA LYS A 177 18.11 -14.61 -39.63
C LYS A 177 18.71 -13.39 -38.94
N GLU A 178 19.40 -13.61 -37.83
CA GLU A 178 20.38 -12.65 -37.31
C GLU A 178 21.53 -12.59 -38.31
N GLU A 179 21.61 -11.51 -39.08
CA GLU A 179 22.84 -11.19 -39.81
C GLU A 179 23.78 -10.40 -38.89
N SER A 180 25.01 -10.88 -38.87
CA SER A 180 26.15 -10.44 -38.07
C SER A 180 26.60 -9.02 -38.39
N ASP A 181 27.14 -8.40 -37.35
CA ASP A 181 27.70 -7.05 -37.28
C ASP A 181 28.60 -6.66 -38.46
N GLY A 182 28.25 -5.54 -39.10
CA GLY A 182 29.11 -4.76 -39.97
C GLY A 182 29.08 -3.30 -39.50
N GLU A 183 30.26 -2.77 -39.16
CA GLU A 183 30.48 -1.37 -38.81
C GLU A 183 30.14 -0.46 -40.01
N GLY A 184 29.27 0.53 -39.81
CA GLY A 184 28.90 1.49 -40.85
C GLY A 184 27.92 2.57 -40.36
N GLU A 185 28.46 3.79 -40.28
CA GLU A 185 27.92 5.17 -40.27
C GLU A 185 26.41 5.50 -40.17
N GLU A 186 26.19 6.67 -39.55
CA GLU A 186 24.93 7.38 -39.29
C GLU A 186 23.95 7.44 -40.48
N ALA A 187 22.69 7.03 -40.25
CA ALA A 187 21.53 7.64 -40.88
C ALA A 187 20.22 7.33 -40.11
N ASP A 188 19.38 8.36 -40.05
CA ASP A 188 18.03 8.42 -39.52
C ASP A 188 17.16 7.20 -39.91
N GLY A 189 16.79 6.40 -38.91
CA GLY A 189 16.03 5.17 -39.10
C GLY A 189 15.34 4.75 -37.81
N LYS A 190 14.10 5.23 -37.61
CA LYS A 190 13.21 4.78 -36.52
C LYS A 190 13.05 3.25 -36.57
N LYS A 191 13.83 2.53 -35.75
CA LYS A 191 13.61 1.11 -35.48
C LYS A 191 12.24 0.98 -34.81
N LYS A 192 11.23 0.51 -35.56
CA LYS A 192 9.94 0.08 -35.02
C LYS A 192 10.20 -1.05 -34.05
N ARG A 193 10.16 -0.75 -32.75
CA ARG A 193 10.21 -1.73 -31.68
C ARG A 193 8.82 -2.34 -31.56
N ASN A 194 8.68 -3.60 -31.93
CA ASN A 194 7.45 -4.34 -31.69
C ASN A 194 7.29 -4.54 -30.18
N PHE A 195 6.30 -3.87 -29.59
CA PHE A 195 5.85 -4.15 -28.22
C PHE A 195 5.04 -5.45 -28.26
N VAL A 196 5.62 -6.55 -27.78
CA VAL A 196 4.90 -7.80 -27.54
C VAL A 196 4.38 -7.71 -26.10
N PRO A 197 3.07 -7.84 -25.83
CA PRO A 197 2.56 -7.97 -24.48
C PRO A 197 3.08 -9.30 -23.92
N SER A 198 4.18 -9.26 -23.18
CA SER A 198 4.65 -10.41 -22.42
C SER A 198 3.63 -10.66 -21.31
N SER A 199 3.12 -11.89 -21.19
CA SER A 199 2.31 -12.32 -20.05
C SER A 199 2.95 -11.80 -18.75
N THR A 200 2.23 -10.92 -18.04
CA THR A 200 2.79 -10.20 -16.90
C THR A 200 3.02 -11.18 -15.76
N LEU A 201 4.29 -11.39 -15.42
CA LEU A 201 4.65 -12.23 -14.28
C LEU A 201 4.14 -11.57 -12.99
N ALA A 202 3.33 -12.28 -12.21
CA ALA A 202 2.85 -11.85 -10.90
C ALA A 202 3.79 -12.40 -9.81
N VAL A 203 3.96 -11.64 -8.74
CA VAL A 203 4.92 -11.92 -7.67
C VAL A 203 4.27 -11.62 -6.31
N SER A 204 4.31 -12.62 -5.44
CA SER A 204 4.02 -12.49 -4.01
C SER A 204 5.34 -12.38 -3.22
N TYR A 205 5.29 -11.94 -1.97
CA TYR A 205 6.49 -11.74 -1.16
C TYR A 205 6.36 -12.36 0.23
N LEU A 206 7.46 -12.92 0.71
CA LEU A 206 7.60 -13.46 2.06
C LEU A 206 8.70 -12.72 2.81
N LEU A 207 8.34 -12.10 3.93
CA LEU A 207 9.22 -11.24 4.72
C LEU A 207 9.52 -11.90 6.07
N ARG A 208 10.79 -12.05 6.40
CA ARG A 208 11.26 -12.53 7.71
C ARG A 208 11.96 -11.42 8.45
N PHE A 209 11.39 -10.98 9.58
CA PHE A 209 12.02 -10.00 10.44
C PHE A 209 13.06 -10.64 11.36
N ALA A 210 14.05 -9.84 11.79
CA ALA A 210 15.09 -10.28 12.71
C ALA A 210 14.52 -10.74 14.05
N ASP A 211 15.08 -11.81 14.60
CA ASP A 211 14.77 -12.25 15.96
C ASP A 211 15.26 -11.21 16.97
N GLU A 212 14.50 -11.02 18.05
CA GLU A 212 14.83 -10.08 19.11
C GLU A 212 15.55 -10.80 20.23
N ALA A 213 16.75 -10.32 20.58
CA ALA A 213 17.45 -10.79 21.76
C ALA A 213 16.64 -10.45 23.02
N GLY A 214 16.54 -11.41 23.93
CA GLY A 214 15.83 -11.25 25.19
C GLY A 214 16.30 -10.05 26.01
N ARG A 215 15.37 -9.41 26.70
CA ARG A 215 15.69 -8.26 27.55
C ARG A 215 16.44 -8.73 28.79
N MET A 216 17.57 -8.09 29.07
CA MET A 216 18.30 -8.31 30.32
C MET A 216 17.65 -7.54 31.46
N ASP A 217 17.24 -8.26 32.50
CA ASP A 217 16.88 -7.68 33.79
C ASP A 217 18.16 -7.42 34.60
N VAL A 218 18.63 -6.17 34.49
CA VAL A 218 19.84 -5.69 35.18
C VAL A 218 19.68 -5.76 36.69
N ASN A 219 18.48 -5.56 37.24
CA ASN A 219 18.26 -5.59 38.68
C ASN A 219 18.37 -7.03 39.20
N LYS A 220 17.79 -7.99 38.48
CA LYS A 220 17.92 -9.41 38.80
C LYS A 220 19.37 -9.88 38.71
N ALA A 221 20.10 -9.49 37.65
CA ALA A 221 21.53 -9.79 37.52
C ALA A 221 22.38 -9.22 38.68
N LEU A 222 22.09 -7.98 39.10
CA LEU A 222 22.77 -7.37 40.25
C LEU A 222 22.44 -8.08 41.58
N SER A 223 21.19 -8.53 41.75
CA SER A 223 20.78 -9.28 42.95
C SER A 223 21.46 -10.65 43.06
N LEU A 224 21.89 -11.22 41.93
CA LEU A 224 22.67 -12.46 41.84
C LEU A 224 24.18 -12.23 42.04
N GLY A 225 24.61 -10.99 42.31
CA GLY A 225 26.01 -10.65 42.57
C GLY A 225 26.83 -10.31 41.33
N VAL A 226 26.21 -10.15 40.15
CA VAL A 226 26.92 -9.76 38.92
C VAL A 226 27.20 -8.25 38.93
N PRO A 227 28.46 -7.78 38.95
CA PRO A 227 28.76 -6.35 38.95
C PRO A 227 28.41 -5.69 37.61
N LYS A 228 28.06 -4.39 37.65
CA LYS A 228 27.88 -3.59 36.43
C LYS A 228 29.19 -3.56 35.64
N GLY A 229 29.15 -3.95 34.37
CA GLY A 229 30.34 -3.96 33.53
C GLY A 229 30.31 -5.05 32.45
N PRO A 230 31.49 -5.53 32.00
CA PRO A 230 31.62 -6.48 30.88
C PRO A 230 30.88 -7.80 31.11
N LEU A 231 30.75 -8.23 32.36
CA LEU A 231 30.08 -9.47 32.75
C LEU A 231 28.58 -9.48 32.40
N LEU A 232 27.90 -8.33 32.53
CA LEU A 232 26.52 -8.19 32.02
C LEU A 232 26.47 -8.32 30.50
N GLY A 233 27.48 -7.82 29.78
CA GLY A 233 27.59 -8.02 28.33
C GLY A 233 27.76 -9.49 27.94
N GLN A 234 28.49 -10.27 28.74
CA GLN A 234 28.68 -11.70 28.52
C GLN A 234 27.38 -12.49 28.73
N LEU A 235 26.65 -12.21 29.81
CA LEU A 235 25.33 -12.81 30.07
C LEU A 235 24.34 -12.46 28.94
N LYS A 236 24.34 -11.21 28.46
CA LYS A 236 23.49 -10.78 27.34
C LYS A 236 23.88 -11.46 26.02
N ALA A 237 25.15 -11.83 25.87
CA ALA A 237 25.64 -12.60 24.73
C ALA A 237 25.40 -14.11 24.86
N GLY A 238 24.67 -14.55 25.89
CA GLY A 238 24.35 -15.96 26.13
C GLY A 238 25.49 -16.78 26.74
N LYS A 239 26.49 -16.13 27.35
CA LYS A 239 27.60 -16.82 28.04
C LYS A 239 27.38 -16.81 29.54
N SER A 240 27.46 -17.98 30.19
CA SER A 240 27.45 -18.09 31.65
C SER A 240 28.66 -17.38 32.25
N VAL A 241 28.46 -16.72 33.39
CA VAL A 241 29.50 -15.95 34.08
C VAL A 241 29.79 -16.57 35.44
N THR A 242 31.06 -16.85 35.71
CA THR A 242 31.52 -17.28 37.04
C THR A 242 31.96 -16.07 37.86
N LEU A 243 31.33 -15.88 39.01
CA LEU A 243 31.66 -14.82 39.96
C LEU A 243 32.88 -15.17 40.81
N THR A 244 33.50 -14.18 41.44
CA THR A 244 34.67 -14.36 42.33
C THR A 244 34.36 -15.23 43.55
N CYS A 245 33.09 -15.37 43.93
CA CYS A 245 32.62 -16.26 44.99
C CYS A 245 32.42 -17.73 44.54
N GLY A 246 32.69 -18.06 43.26
CA GLY A 246 32.51 -19.40 42.69
C GLY A 246 31.10 -19.70 42.17
N THR A 247 30.12 -18.81 42.41
CA THR A 247 28.76 -18.94 41.86
C THR A 247 28.77 -18.74 40.35
N ILE A 248 28.12 -19.64 39.61
CA ILE A 248 27.90 -19.51 38.16
C ILE A 248 26.50 -18.94 37.95
N VAL A 249 26.41 -17.83 37.23
CA VAL A 249 25.15 -17.21 36.82
C VAL A 249 24.91 -17.57 35.36
N GLU A 250 23.76 -18.17 35.07
CA GLU A 250 23.34 -18.53 33.72
C GLU A 250 22.58 -17.36 33.08
N PRO A 251 22.63 -17.19 31.74
CA PRO A 251 21.86 -16.17 31.04
C PRO A 251 20.36 -16.26 31.36
N GLN A 252 19.82 -17.46 31.47
CA GLN A 252 18.40 -17.74 31.76
C GLN A 252 17.93 -17.16 33.10
N ASP A 253 18.86 -16.93 34.04
CA ASP A 253 18.53 -16.38 35.35
C ASP A 253 18.14 -14.90 35.29
N CYS A 254 18.63 -14.17 34.27
CA CYS A 254 18.53 -12.70 34.22
C CYS A 254 18.26 -12.12 32.82
N VAL A 255 18.18 -12.95 31.78
CA VAL A 255 17.84 -12.56 30.41
C VAL A 255 16.57 -13.30 30.03
N GLU A 256 15.56 -12.56 29.58
CA GLU A 256 14.34 -13.15 29.02
C GLU A 256 14.67 -14.02 27.80
N ASP A 257 13.75 -14.90 27.42
CA ASP A 257 13.90 -15.65 26.18
C ASP A 257 13.86 -14.69 24.98
N ALA A 258 14.64 -15.02 23.94
CA ALA A 258 14.56 -14.27 22.70
C ALA A 258 13.18 -14.45 22.06
N VAL A 259 12.68 -13.38 21.46
CA VAL A 259 11.41 -13.41 20.73
C VAL A 259 11.73 -13.61 19.26
N GLU A 260 11.21 -14.69 18.69
CA GLU A 260 11.35 -14.94 17.26
C GLU A 260 10.68 -13.83 16.44
N GLY A 261 11.39 -13.33 15.42
CA GLY A 261 10.87 -12.30 14.53
C GLY A 261 9.72 -12.85 13.68
N PRO A 262 8.64 -12.07 13.45
CA PRO A 262 7.47 -12.54 12.73
C PRO A 262 7.77 -12.81 11.25
N LEU A 263 7.04 -13.77 10.68
CA LEU A 263 6.98 -14.02 9.25
C LEU A 263 5.72 -13.34 8.68
N ILE A 264 5.89 -12.54 7.63
CA ILE A 264 4.82 -11.74 7.02
C ILE A 264 4.70 -12.09 5.53
N GLY A 265 3.47 -12.31 5.07
CA GLY A 265 3.17 -12.61 3.67
C GLY A 265 2.47 -11.43 3.01
N ILE A 266 2.93 -11.03 1.82
CA ILE A 266 2.23 -10.10 0.92
C ILE A 266 1.84 -10.94 -0.30
N TRP A 267 0.56 -11.29 -0.38
CA TRP A 267 0.06 -12.25 -1.37
C TRP A 267 -0.75 -11.57 -2.45
N PHE A 268 -0.32 -11.79 -3.68
CA PHE A 268 -0.97 -11.34 -4.91
C PHE A 268 -1.09 -12.52 -5.88
N CYS A 269 -2.34 -12.91 -6.13
CA CYS A 269 -2.73 -13.96 -7.06
C CYS A 269 -3.75 -13.38 -8.04
N PRO A 270 -3.37 -13.10 -9.29
CA PRO A 270 -4.29 -12.55 -10.29
C PRO A 270 -5.36 -13.58 -10.73
N ASP A 271 -5.02 -14.87 -10.70
CA ASP A 271 -5.88 -15.96 -11.15
C ASP A 271 -5.77 -17.21 -10.25
N VAL A 272 -6.59 -18.23 -10.51
CA VAL A 272 -6.63 -19.48 -9.74
C VAL A 272 -5.35 -20.31 -9.92
N SER A 273 -4.69 -20.28 -11.09
CA SER A 273 -3.43 -21.00 -11.32
C SER A 273 -2.32 -20.47 -10.41
N SER A 274 -2.34 -19.16 -10.17
CA SER A 274 -1.39 -18.46 -9.32
C SER A 274 -1.45 -18.91 -7.85
N ILE A 275 -2.60 -19.40 -7.39
CA ILE A 275 -2.78 -19.94 -6.03
C ILE A 275 -1.94 -21.21 -5.83
N THR A 276 -2.02 -22.14 -6.78
CA THR A 276 -1.29 -23.42 -6.72
C THR A 276 0.22 -23.17 -6.76
N LYS A 277 0.67 -22.28 -7.66
CA LYS A 277 2.07 -21.89 -7.75
C LYS A 277 2.57 -21.23 -6.47
N LEU A 278 1.78 -20.33 -5.87
CA LEU A 278 2.12 -19.75 -4.57
C LEU A 278 2.27 -20.83 -3.50
N ALA A 279 1.37 -21.82 -3.44
CA ALA A 279 1.46 -22.93 -2.50
C ALA A 279 2.75 -23.75 -2.68
N GLU A 280 3.11 -24.08 -3.92
CA GLU A 280 4.36 -24.78 -4.25
C GLU A 280 5.59 -23.98 -3.81
N ARG A 281 5.63 -22.68 -4.11
CA ARG A 281 6.73 -21.80 -3.72
C ARG A 281 6.82 -21.61 -2.20
N MET A 282 5.70 -21.57 -1.49
CA MET A 282 5.67 -21.51 -0.02
C MET A 282 6.18 -22.82 0.63
N LYS A 283 6.10 -23.97 -0.06
CA LYS A 283 6.63 -25.26 0.43
C LYS A 283 8.15 -25.32 0.37
N VAL A 284 8.74 -24.74 -0.67
CA VAL A 284 10.18 -24.79 -0.97
C VAL A 284 10.92 -23.54 -0.49
N GLY A 285 10.23 -22.40 -0.46
CA GLY A 285 10.80 -21.09 -0.16
C GLY A 285 11.16 -20.93 1.31
N GLU A 286 12.45 -21.12 1.64
CA GLU A 286 12.97 -20.76 2.95
C GLU A 286 13.58 -19.35 2.93
N VAL A 287 13.07 -18.48 3.79
CA VAL A 287 13.64 -17.14 3.97
C VAL A 287 14.68 -17.19 5.09
N PRO A 288 15.96 -16.90 4.80
CA PRO A 288 17.01 -16.92 5.80
C PRO A 288 16.81 -15.81 6.84
N PRO A 289 17.22 -16.02 8.10
CA PRO A 289 17.22 -14.94 9.07
C PRO A 289 18.16 -13.80 8.62
N PRO A 290 17.80 -12.53 8.86
CA PRO A 290 18.67 -11.41 8.56
C PRO A 290 19.95 -11.45 9.43
N PRO A 291 21.05 -10.79 9.00
CA PRO A 291 22.39 -10.96 9.57
C PRO A 291 22.58 -10.37 10.97
N LEU A 292 21.61 -9.62 11.51
CA LEU A 292 21.71 -9.08 12.87
C LEU A 292 21.76 -10.21 13.89
N LYS A 293 22.93 -10.39 14.50
CA LYS A 293 23.27 -11.47 15.43
C LYS A 293 22.26 -11.57 16.58
N SER A 294 21.36 -12.54 16.50
CA SER A 294 20.82 -13.22 17.67
C SER A 294 21.62 -14.53 17.83
N PRO A 295 22.26 -14.79 18.98
CA PRO A 295 22.92 -16.06 19.24
C PRO A 295 21.86 -17.10 19.56
N HIS A 296 21.12 -17.58 18.56
CA HIS A 296 20.25 -18.73 18.73
C HIS A 296 20.56 -19.87 17.77
N THR A 297 20.86 -21.00 18.40
CA THR A 297 21.08 -22.33 17.86
C THR A 297 19.82 -23.20 18.01
N SER A 298 18.62 -22.62 17.92
CA SER A 298 17.41 -23.42 17.84
C SER A 298 17.31 -24.03 16.43
N LYS A 299 17.02 -25.33 16.36
CA LYS A 299 16.72 -26.00 15.09
C LYS A 299 15.62 -25.23 14.37
N PRO A 300 15.71 -25.01 13.04
CA PRO A 300 14.68 -24.29 12.30
C PRO A 300 13.35 -25.04 12.44
N LYS A 301 12.45 -24.54 13.27
CA LYS A 301 11.04 -24.92 13.19
C LYS A 301 10.46 -24.23 11.96
N LYS A 302 9.58 -24.94 11.24
CA LYS A 302 8.85 -24.36 10.11
C LYS A 302 7.96 -23.24 10.67
N LYS A 303 8.40 -21.98 10.50
CA LYS A 303 7.65 -20.79 10.94
C LYS A 303 6.39 -20.66 10.08
N LYS A 304 5.28 -20.34 10.72
CA LYS A 304 4.03 -19.97 10.05
C LYS A 304 3.90 -18.45 10.00
N LEU A 305 2.96 -17.96 9.22
CA LEU A 305 2.72 -16.54 9.01
C LEU A 305 1.94 -15.92 10.17
N ALA A 306 2.47 -14.82 10.73
CA ALA A 306 1.81 -14.04 11.77
C ALA A 306 0.94 -12.90 11.19
N LEU A 307 1.27 -12.41 10.00
CA LEU A 307 0.49 -11.43 9.24
C LEU A 307 0.45 -11.83 7.76
N VAL A 308 -0.73 -11.79 7.17
CA VAL A 308 -0.92 -11.93 5.72
C VAL A 308 -1.67 -10.74 5.18
N ILE A 309 -1.10 -10.11 4.16
CA ILE A 309 -1.68 -8.99 3.43
C ILE A 309 -2.17 -9.51 2.08
N HIS A 310 -3.49 -9.51 1.90
CA HIS A 310 -4.19 -10.06 0.75
C HIS A 310 -4.46 -8.96 -0.28
N MET A 311 -3.82 -9.04 -1.44
CA MET A 311 -3.96 -8.09 -2.56
C MET A 311 -4.75 -8.67 -3.74
N SER A 312 -5.19 -9.93 -3.64
CA SER A 312 -5.97 -10.62 -4.66
C SER A 312 -7.46 -10.27 -4.57
N SER A 313 -8.15 -10.25 -5.71
CA SER A 313 -9.59 -9.97 -5.78
C SER A 313 -10.48 -10.93 -4.97
N ASN A 314 -11.71 -10.51 -4.67
CA ASN A 314 -12.62 -11.28 -3.80
C ASN A 314 -12.93 -12.69 -4.32
N HIS A 315 -13.01 -12.90 -5.64
CA HIS A 315 -13.28 -14.22 -6.21
C HIS A 315 -12.13 -15.21 -5.96
N ILE A 316 -10.89 -14.72 -5.89
CA ILE A 316 -9.72 -15.51 -5.53
C ILE A 316 -9.73 -15.83 -4.04
N LEU A 317 -10.01 -14.83 -3.18
CA LEU A 317 -10.06 -15.03 -1.73
C LEU A 317 -11.15 -16.02 -1.29
N LEU A 318 -12.26 -16.08 -2.01
CA LEU A 318 -13.36 -17.01 -1.77
C LEU A 318 -13.12 -18.41 -2.36
N HIS A 319 -12.11 -18.57 -3.21
CA HIS A 319 -11.80 -19.85 -3.86
C HIS A 319 -11.27 -20.88 -2.86
N GLU A 320 -11.72 -22.12 -2.98
CA GLU A 320 -11.43 -23.16 -1.98
C GLU A 320 -9.92 -23.47 -1.85
N THR A 321 -9.19 -23.49 -2.96
CA THR A 321 -7.73 -23.66 -2.96
C THR A 321 -7.02 -22.52 -2.22
N TYR A 322 -7.57 -21.29 -2.25
CA TYR A 322 -7.00 -20.17 -1.52
C TYR A 322 -7.18 -20.35 -0.01
N LYS A 323 -8.33 -20.86 0.43
CA LYS A 323 -8.58 -21.16 1.84
C LYS A 323 -7.63 -22.23 2.37
N GLN A 324 -7.43 -23.29 1.60
CA GLN A 324 -6.47 -24.35 1.93
C GLN A 324 -5.05 -23.81 2.08
N LEU A 325 -4.64 -22.89 1.20
CA LEU A 325 -3.34 -22.20 1.30
C LEU A 325 -3.22 -21.40 2.61
N VAL A 326 -4.26 -20.63 2.97
CA VAL A 326 -4.28 -19.85 4.22
C VAL A 326 -4.11 -20.78 5.43
N GLU A 327 -4.87 -21.88 5.48
CA GLU A 327 -4.85 -22.84 6.58
C GLU A 327 -3.51 -23.60 6.71
N GLU A 328 -2.86 -23.89 5.58
CA GLU A 328 -1.58 -24.58 5.55
C GLU A 328 -0.45 -23.70 6.13
N PHE A 329 -0.39 -22.42 5.76
CA PHE A 329 0.77 -21.55 6.01
C PHE A 329 0.60 -20.50 7.12
N CYS A 330 -0.62 -20.25 7.58
CA CYS A 330 -0.89 -19.21 8.60
C CYS A 330 -0.98 -19.79 10.01
N GLU A 331 -0.52 -19.01 10.99
CA GLU A 331 -0.75 -19.28 12.41
C GLU A 331 -2.25 -19.17 12.74
N ASN A 332 -2.71 -19.84 13.80
CA ASN A 332 -4.13 -19.80 14.16
C ASN A 332 -4.58 -18.38 14.57
N ASP A 333 -3.67 -17.58 15.14
CA ASP A 333 -3.88 -16.20 15.55
C ASP A 333 -3.32 -15.17 14.56
N ALA A 334 -2.94 -15.63 13.35
CA ALA A 334 -2.43 -14.78 12.28
C ALA A 334 -3.42 -13.66 11.94
N LYS A 335 -2.92 -12.45 11.72
CA LYS A 335 -3.73 -11.33 11.27
C LYS A 335 -3.84 -11.37 9.74
N HIS A 336 -5.06 -11.24 9.25
CA HIS A 336 -5.35 -11.23 7.82
C HIS A 336 -5.86 -9.85 7.41
N VAL A 337 -5.12 -9.13 6.57
CA VAL A 337 -5.48 -7.77 6.11
C VAL A 337 -5.86 -7.81 4.64
N ILE A 338 -7.12 -7.47 4.30
CA ILE A 338 -7.62 -7.48 2.93
C ILE A 338 -7.56 -6.08 2.32
N LEU A 339 -6.80 -5.89 1.23
CA LEU A 339 -6.65 -4.57 0.58
C LEU A 339 -7.80 -4.17 -0.34
N ASN A 340 -8.74 -5.08 -0.63
CA ASN A 340 -9.90 -4.86 -1.51
C ASN A 340 -10.98 -3.94 -0.93
N SER A 341 -10.64 -3.18 0.12
CA SER A 341 -11.61 -2.47 0.93
C SER A 341 -11.13 -1.06 1.22
N HIS A 342 -11.75 -0.07 0.56
CA HIS A 342 -12.37 1.13 1.16
C HIS A 342 -12.37 2.33 0.21
N THR A 343 -13.45 3.12 0.30
CA THR A 343 -13.63 4.44 -0.31
C THR A 343 -14.10 5.44 0.75
N GLN A 344 -13.54 5.40 1.97
CA GLN A 344 -14.03 6.26 3.06
C GLN A 344 -13.69 7.75 2.86
N ILE A 345 -12.56 8.05 2.22
CA ILE A 345 -12.05 9.42 2.08
C ILE A 345 -12.92 10.25 1.15
N ILE A 346 -13.41 9.67 0.04
CA ILE A 346 -14.28 10.40 -0.89
C ILE A 346 -15.64 10.73 -0.28
N CYS A 347 -16.21 9.81 0.50
CA CYS A 347 -17.43 10.07 1.25
C CYS A 347 -17.22 11.16 2.32
N GLN A 348 -16.02 11.28 2.88
CA GLN A 348 -15.68 12.36 3.82
C GLN A 348 -15.47 13.70 3.09
N LEU A 349 -14.80 13.73 1.94
CA LEU A 349 -14.60 14.94 1.15
C LEU A 349 -15.91 15.43 0.50
N ASN A 350 -16.79 14.54 0.09
CA ASN A 350 -18.12 14.88 -0.40
C ASN A 350 -18.93 15.63 0.67
N LYS A 351 -18.82 15.24 1.95
CA LYS A 351 -19.45 15.99 3.05
C LYS A 351 -18.93 17.42 3.18
N VAL A 352 -17.71 17.71 2.72
CA VAL A 352 -17.12 19.06 2.73
C VAL A 352 -17.60 19.88 1.54
N SER A 353 -17.61 19.28 0.33
CA SER A 353 -18.23 19.92 -0.84
C SER A 353 -18.71 18.86 -1.85
N PRO A 354 -20.03 18.65 -1.96
CA PRO A 354 -20.59 17.71 -2.91
C PRO A 354 -20.35 18.09 -4.37
N VAL A 355 -20.15 19.38 -4.64
CA VAL A 355 -19.92 19.92 -5.99
C VAL A 355 -18.50 19.68 -6.47
N PHE A 356 -17.50 19.91 -5.61
CA PHE A 356 -16.08 19.71 -5.96
C PHE A 356 -15.61 18.26 -5.74
N PHE A 357 -16.28 17.52 -4.86
CA PHE A 357 -15.99 16.11 -4.58
C PHE A 357 -17.24 15.26 -4.77
N PRO A 358 -17.76 15.14 -6.00
CA PRO A 358 -18.90 14.27 -6.26
C PRO A 358 -18.56 12.84 -5.85
N ILE A 359 -19.52 12.18 -5.20
CA ILE A 359 -19.47 10.74 -4.97
C ILE A 359 -19.52 10.09 -6.36
N PRO A 360 -18.54 9.23 -6.74
CA PRO A 360 -18.56 8.57 -8.05
C PRO A 360 -19.89 7.83 -8.22
N LYS A 361 -20.50 7.89 -9.41
CA LYS A 361 -21.85 7.36 -9.67
C LYS A 361 -22.05 5.90 -9.22
N ASP A 362 -20.99 5.08 -9.21
CA ASP A 362 -21.04 3.67 -8.81
C ASP A 362 -20.54 3.38 -7.40
N SER A 363 -20.03 4.39 -6.68
CA SER A 363 -19.29 4.16 -5.45
C SER A 363 -20.17 3.60 -4.33
N GLU A 364 -21.44 4.00 -4.20
CA GLU A 364 -22.34 3.43 -3.19
C GLU A 364 -22.64 1.95 -3.45
N LYS A 365 -22.99 1.57 -4.68
CA LYS A 365 -23.24 0.17 -5.06
C LYS A 365 -21.98 -0.68 -4.94
N LYS A 366 -20.82 -0.19 -5.38
CA LYS A 366 -19.54 -0.90 -5.28
C LYS A 366 -19.07 -1.02 -3.83
N VAL A 367 -19.31 -0.01 -2.99
CA VAL A 367 -19.06 -0.08 -1.55
C VAL A 367 -19.96 -1.12 -0.93
N GLU A 368 -21.26 -1.12 -1.25
CA GLU A 368 -22.21 -2.09 -0.72
C GLU A 368 -21.88 -3.51 -1.18
N GLN A 369 -21.54 -3.73 -2.45
CA GLN A 369 -21.06 -5.02 -2.98
C GLN A 369 -19.76 -5.47 -2.31
N ARG A 370 -18.79 -4.56 -2.11
CA ARG A 370 -17.53 -4.87 -1.41
C ARG A 370 -17.77 -5.17 0.07
N MET A 371 -18.68 -4.46 0.73
CA MET A 371 -19.09 -4.73 2.12
C MET A 371 -19.83 -6.07 2.22
N GLN A 372 -20.70 -6.38 1.26
CA GLN A 372 -21.36 -7.69 1.16
C GLN A 372 -20.34 -8.80 0.89
N ALA A 373 -19.35 -8.58 0.03
CA ALA A 373 -18.27 -9.54 -0.22
C ALA A 373 -17.39 -9.72 1.02
N LEU A 374 -17.06 -8.66 1.75
CA LEU A 374 -16.36 -8.77 3.04
C LEU A 374 -17.19 -9.52 4.07
N ASP A 375 -18.49 -9.25 4.15
CA ASP A 375 -19.43 -9.99 4.97
C ASP A 375 -19.49 -11.47 4.56
N GLN A 376 -19.46 -11.77 3.26
CA GLN A 376 -19.38 -13.13 2.74
C GLN A 376 -18.05 -13.79 3.12
N ILE A 377 -16.92 -13.10 3.03
CA ILE A 377 -15.62 -13.62 3.45
C ILE A 377 -15.60 -13.87 4.97
N LYS A 378 -16.19 -12.99 5.77
CA LYS A 378 -16.34 -13.14 7.23
C LYS A 378 -17.33 -14.24 7.64
N ARG A 379 -18.34 -14.50 6.81
CA ARG A 379 -19.34 -15.56 7.01
C ARG A 379 -18.95 -16.87 6.35
N CYS A 380 -17.87 -16.91 5.58
CA CYS A 380 -17.38 -18.15 5.00
C CYS A 380 -16.99 -19.10 6.13
N ASP A 381 -17.36 -20.37 5.95
CA ASP A 381 -16.88 -21.47 6.78
C ASP A 381 -15.40 -21.72 6.43
N TRP A 382 -14.51 -20.94 7.03
CA TRP A 382 -13.10 -21.31 7.12
C TRP A 382 -13.01 -22.54 8.01
N SER A 383 -12.20 -23.55 7.65
CA SER A 383 -12.15 -24.79 8.43
C SER A 383 -11.63 -24.56 9.86
N THR A 384 -10.92 -23.44 10.06
CA THR A 384 -10.49 -22.93 11.36
C THR A 384 -11.30 -21.70 11.78
N SER A 385 -12.01 -21.81 12.90
CA SER A 385 -12.89 -20.75 13.45
C SER A 385 -12.18 -19.44 13.85
N ASP A 386 -10.84 -19.39 13.79
CA ASP A 386 -10.03 -18.26 14.25
C ASP A 386 -9.63 -17.28 13.12
N VAL A 387 -9.63 -17.71 11.85
CA VAL A 387 -9.36 -16.81 10.70
C VAL A 387 -10.40 -15.70 10.64
N ASN A 388 -11.68 -16.03 10.79
CA ASN A 388 -12.79 -15.07 10.78
C ASN A 388 -12.67 -13.99 11.87
N LYS A 389 -12.09 -14.33 13.04
CA LYS A 389 -11.89 -13.38 14.15
C LYS A 389 -10.72 -12.44 13.90
N ASN A 390 -9.74 -12.88 13.11
CA ASN A 390 -8.52 -12.15 12.81
C ASN A 390 -8.48 -11.54 11.41
N LEU A 391 -9.64 -11.43 10.75
CA LEU A 391 -9.79 -10.84 9.43
C LEU A 391 -10.14 -9.35 9.51
N TRP A 392 -9.29 -8.53 8.91
CA TRP A 392 -9.36 -7.06 8.98
C TRP A 392 -9.46 -6.48 7.57
N PRO A 393 -10.47 -5.65 7.26
CA PRO A 393 -10.43 -4.82 6.07
C PRO A 393 -9.29 -3.81 6.23
N ALA A 394 -8.48 -3.65 5.19
CA ALA A 394 -7.43 -2.64 5.18
C ALA A 394 -8.07 -1.24 5.20
N SER A 395 -7.38 -0.31 5.85
CA SER A 395 -7.65 1.11 5.72
C SER A 395 -6.33 1.83 5.46
N ILE A 396 -6.41 2.95 4.75
CA ILE A 396 -5.26 3.81 4.53
C ILE A 396 -4.72 4.24 5.90
N MET A 397 -3.40 4.13 6.09
CA MET A 397 -2.66 4.36 7.33
C MET A 397 -2.87 3.31 8.44
N LEU A 398 -3.50 2.16 8.15
CA LEU A 398 -3.45 1.00 9.06
C LEU A 398 -1.99 0.56 9.23
N LYS A 399 -1.56 0.39 10.48
CA LYS A 399 -0.21 -0.07 10.82
C LYS A 399 -0.27 -1.40 11.56
N PHE A 400 0.59 -2.33 11.18
CA PHE A 400 0.93 -3.49 11.97
C PHE A 400 2.27 -3.23 12.66
N GLY A 401 2.22 -2.99 13.98
CA GLY A 401 3.40 -2.82 14.80
C GLY A 401 4.12 -4.15 14.98
N ILE A 402 5.42 -4.15 14.72
CA ILE A 402 6.30 -5.30 14.99
C ILE A 402 7.10 -5.02 16.26
N LYS A 403 7.59 -3.78 16.42
CA LYS A 403 8.42 -3.37 17.55
C LYS A 403 8.02 -2.00 18.08
N PRO A 404 8.03 -1.79 19.41
CA PRO A 404 8.34 -2.76 20.49
C PRO A 404 7.31 -3.89 20.64
N ALA A 405 7.67 -5.05 21.22
CA ALA A 405 6.75 -6.19 21.42
C ALA A 405 5.45 -5.81 22.18
N LYS A 406 5.54 -4.88 23.14
CA LYS A 406 4.37 -4.27 23.82
C LYS A 406 3.36 -3.65 22.84
N TYR A 407 3.87 -3.18 21.70
CA TYR A 407 3.11 -2.56 20.64
C TYR A 407 3.02 -3.47 19.41
N SER A 408 3.16 -4.79 19.57
CA SER A 408 2.86 -5.74 18.51
C SER A 408 1.35 -5.77 18.24
N GLY A 409 0.93 -5.80 16.97
CA GLY A 409 -0.48 -5.88 16.59
C GLY A 409 -0.94 -4.76 15.64
N LEU A 410 -2.26 -4.66 15.42
CA LEU A 410 -2.85 -3.70 14.50
C LEU A 410 -3.20 -2.38 15.20
N TYR A 411 -2.80 -1.28 14.57
CA TYR A 411 -3.01 0.09 15.01
C TYR A 411 -3.69 0.86 13.88
N HIS A 412 -4.89 1.36 14.15
CA HIS A 412 -5.57 2.24 13.22
C HIS A 412 -5.12 3.68 13.48
N TYR A 413 -4.57 4.33 12.47
CA TYR A 413 -4.45 5.78 12.48
C TYR A 413 -5.76 6.37 11.95
N ASP A 414 -6.50 7.11 12.77
CA ASP A 414 -7.71 7.80 12.31
C ASP A 414 -7.34 9.18 11.73
N PRO A 415 -7.34 9.36 10.38
CA PRO A 415 -7.10 10.66 9.77
C PRO A 415 -8.20 11.69 10.10
N SER A 416 -9.36 11.26 10.63
CA SER A 416 -10.43 12.17 11.04
C SER A 416 -10.00 13.13 12.17
N VAL A 417 -8.98 12.76 12.95
CA VAL A 417 -8.40 13.62 14.00
C VAL A 417 -7.72 14.86 13.40
N GLN A 418 -7.15 14.76 12.19
CA GLN A 418 -6.62 15.93 11.44
C GLN A 418 -7.69 16.61 10.56
N LEU A 419 -8.71 15.89 10.08
CA LEU A 419 -9.80 16.52 9.30
C LEU A 419 -10.70 17.43 10.17
N LYS A 420 -10.86 17.11 11.46
CA LYS A 420 -11.60 17.95 12.42
C LYS A 420 -11.01 19.35 12.59
N SER A 421 -9.70 19.53 12.37
CA SER A 421 -9.08 20.87 12.40
C SER A 421 -9.22 21.63 11.09
N VAL A 422 -9.56 20.95 9.98
CA VAL A 422 -9.81 21.59 8.67
C VAL A 422 -11.27 22.01 8.55
N SER A 423 -12.22 21.26 9.12
CA SER A 423 -13.64 21.61 9.11
C SER A 423 -13.97 22.90 9.88
N THR A 424 -13.07 23.37 10.76
CA THR A 424 -13.24 24.64 11.47
C THR A 424 -12.73 25.86 10.70
N GLU A 425 -12.03 25.67 9.57
CA GLU A 425 -11.45 26.77 8.77
C GLU A 425 -12.12 26.97 7.41
N ILE A 426 -12.99 26.03 6.99
CA ILE A 426 -13.81 26.23 5.79
C ILE A 426 -15.13 26.85 6.26
N ASP A 427 -15.16 28.17 6.31
CA ASP A 427 -16.39 28.92 6.56
C ASP A 427 -17.45 28.50 5.52
N ASP A 428 -18.59 27.98 5.98
CA ASP A 428 -19.80 27.78 5.18
C ASP A 428 -20.20 29.07 4.42
N GLU A 429 -19.75 30.23 4.90
CA GLU A 429 -19.92 31.54 4.28
C GLU A 429 -19.14 31.69 2.96
N ILE A 430 -18.00 31.02 2.76
CA ILE A 430 -17.23 31.03 1.51
C ILE A 430 -17.93 30.18 0.44
N ILE A 431 -18.54 29.05 0.84
CA ILE A 431 -19.27 28.14 -0.06
C ILE A 431 -20.55 28.81 -0.59
N CYS A 432 -21.26 29.57 0.25
CA CYS A 432 -22.50 30.25 -0.15
C CYS A 432 -22.25 31.51 -1.01
N LYS A 433 -21.08 32.15 -0.89
CA LYS A 433 -20.71 33.32 -1.71
C LYS A 433 -20.36 32.97 -3.17
N GLN A 434 -19.97 31.74 -3.48
CA GLN A 434 -19.66 31.34 -4.88
C GLN A 434 -20.91 30.94 -5.69
N THR A 435 -21.98 30.46 -5.07
CA THR A 435 -23.22 30.10 -5.78
C THR A 435 -24.06 31.31 -6.19
N THR A 436 -23.67 32.52 -5.80
CA THR A 436 -24.34 33.78 -6.20
C THR A 436 -23.56 34.59 -7.24
N ALA A 437 -22.44 34.07 -7.77
CA ALA A 437 -21.62 34.79 -8.75
C ALA A 437 -21.53 34.07 -10.11
N ALA A 438 -22.57 34.21 -10.94
CA ALA A 438 -22.44 34.18 -12.41
C ALA A 438 -23.73 34.64 -13.12
N THR A 439 -24.12 35.91 -12.97
CA THR A 439 -25.14 36.53 -13.86
C THR A 439 -24.55 37.16 -15.12
N ASN A 440 -23.22 37.28 -15.22
CA ASN A 440 -22.55 37.82 -16.41
C ASN A 440 -21.79 36.72 -17.16
N ILE A 441 -22.52 36.00 -18.01
CA ILE A 441 -21.92 35.09 -19.00
C ILE A 441 -21.30 35.97 -20.10
N PRO A 442 -19.99 35.83 -20.41
CA PRO A 442 -19.35 36.55 -21.50
C PRO A 442 -20.13 36.37 -22.83
N PRO A 443 -20.25 37.41 -23.68
CA PRO A 443 -20.99 37.30 -24.95
C PRO A 443 -20.54 36.13 -25.83
N SER A 444 -19.26 35.75 -25.77
CA SER A 444 -18.68 34.61 -26.50
C SER A 444 -19.20 33.24 -26.05
N LEU A 445 -19.79 33.14 -24.85
CA LEU A 445 -20.29 31.88 -24.28
C LEU A 445 -21.83 31.79 -24.28
N GLN A 446 -22.54 32.88 -24.65
CA GLN A 446 -24.01 32.92 -24.60
C GLN A 446 -24.69 31.96 -25.58
N SER A 447 -24.03 31.61 -26.70
CA SER A 447 -24.54 30.67 -27.71
C SER A 447 -24.07 29.22 -27.50
N ILE A 448 -23.21 28.97 -26.51
CA ILE A 448 -22.63 27.64 -26.26
C ILE A 448 -23.54 26.88 -25.31
N SER A 449 -24.15 25.81 -25.81
CA SER A 449 -24.92 24.90 -24.97
C SER A 449 -24.01 23.89 -24.27
N ARG A 450 -24.47 23.30 -23.16
CA ARG A 450 -23.76 22.20 -22.48
C ARG A 450 -23.48 21.00 -23.41
N GLN A 451 -24.17 20.89 -24.55
CA GLN A 451 -23.96 19.84 -25.55
C GLN A 451 -22.78 20.15 -26.51
N SER A 452 -22.15 21.33 -26.38
CA SER A 452 -21.10 21.78 -27.31
C SER A 452 -19.70 21.35 -26.86
N ALA A 453 -19.41 21.52 -25.57
CA ALA A 453 -18.17 21.11 -24.92
C ALA A 453 -18.31 21.16 -23.38
N GLU A 454 -17.64 20.26 -22.67
CA GLU A 454 -17.42 20.32 -21.23
C GLU A 454 -15.91 20.30 -20.94
N VAL A 455 -15.45 21.15 -20.03
CA VAL A 455 -14.04 21.22 -19.63
C VAL A 455 -13.93 20.75 -18.19
N LEU A 456 -13.29 19.60 -18.01
CA LEU A 456 -13.02 18.99 -16.73
C LEU A 456 -11.56 19.22 -16.35
N ILE A 457 -11.34 19.99 -15.27
CA ILE A 457 -10.02 20.26 -14.73
C ILE A 457 -9.68 19.15 -13.72
N LEU A 458 -8.86 18.20 -14.14
CA LEU A 458 -8.48 17.03 -13.34
C LEU A 458 -7.29 17.34 -12.40
N GLY A 459 -6.45 18.29 -12.79
CA GLY A 459 -5.36 18.77 -11.95
C GLY A 459 -4.75 20.07 -12.45
N THR A 460 -4.14 20.81 -11.52
CA THR A 460 -3.64 22.19 -11.71
C THR A 460 -2.34 22.46 -10.96
N ALA A 461 -1.77 21.45 -10.28
CA ALA A 461 -0.50 21.58 -9.60
C ALA A 461 0.65 21.45 -10.61
N ALA A 462 1.76 22.13 -10.32
CA ALA A 462 3.01 21.99 -11.04
C ALA A 462 3.99 21.16 -10.20
N SER A 463 4.86 20.42 -10.88
CA SER A 463 5.94 19.59 -10.35
C SER A 463 5.50 18.39 -9.48
N LEU A 464 4.76 18.61 -8.39
CA LEU A 464 4.40 17.57 -7.41
C LEU A 464 2.91 17.59 -7.09
N PRO A 465 2.27 16.42 -6.89
CA PRO A 465 0.91 16.34 -6.39
C PRO A 465 0.85 16.87 -4.94
N GLY A 466 -0.02 17.86 -4.73
CA GLY A 466 -0.26 18.46 -3.42
C GLY A 466 -1.41 17.77 -2.67
N LYS A 467 -1.64 18.21 -1.43
CA LYS A 467 -2.75 17.70 -0.59
C LYS A 467 -4.14 17.94 -1.21
N TYR A 468 -4.29 19.01 -1.98
CA TYR A 468 -5.59 19.48 -2.50
C TYR A 468 -5.66 19.56 -4.03
N ARG A 469 -4.53 19.45 -4.73
CA ARG A 469 -4.46 19.60 -6.19
C ARG A 469 -3.52 18.55 -6.75
N ASN A 470 -4.00 17.80 -7.75
CA ASN A 470 -3.16 16.90 -8.52
C ASN A 470 -2.38 17.66 -9.60
N VAL A 471 -1.36 17.02 -10.19
CA VAL A 471 -0.56 17.54 -11.32
C VAL A 471 -1.40 17.80 -12.58
N SER A 472 -0.86 18.56 -13.53
CA SER A 472 -1.60 19.09 -14.68
C SER A 472 -2.32 18.01 -15.49
N ALA A 473 -3.64 18.16 -15.62
CA ALA A 473 -4.46 17.41 -16.57
C ALA A 473 -5.81 18.11 -16.78
N ILE A 474 -6.17 18.34 -18.04
CA ILE A 474 -7.45 18.97 -18.41
C ILE A 474 -8.10 18.13 -19.50
N PHE A 475 -9.30 17.62 -19.23
CA PHE A 475 -10.08 16.88 -20.20
C PHE A 475 -11.15 17.77 -20.82
N VAL A 476 -11.16 17.88 -22.14
CA VAL A 476 -12.17 18.59 -22.92
C VAL A 476 -13.05 17.56 -23.61
N ASP A 477 -14.26 17.39 -23.10
CA ASP A 477 -15.27 16.50 -23.66
C ASP A 477 -16.07 17.25 -24.73
N LEU A 478 -15.98 16.82 -25.99
CA LEU A 478 -16.79 17.34 -27.09
C LEU A 478 -17.95 16.41 -27.43
N PHE A 479 -18.33 15.55 -26.50
CA PHE A 479 -19.43 14.58 -26.57
C PHE A 479 -19.30 13.68 -27.81
N ASP A 480 -20.22 13.81 -28.77
CA ASP A 480 -20.24 12.99 -29.99
C ASP A 480 -18.98 13.19 -30.86
N ARG A 481 -18.26 14.30 -30.68
CA ARG A 481 -17.00 14.58 -31.41
C ARG A 481 -15.77 13.97 -30.74
N GLY A 482 -15.93 13.37 -29.56
CA GLY A 482 -14.85 12.76 -28.78
C GLY A 482 -14.15 13.72 -27.82
N GLY A 483 -13.16 13.20 -27.09
CA GLY A 483 -12.44 13.94 -26.06
C GLY A 483 -11.05 14.39 -26.48
N ILE A 484 -10.55 15.47 -25.87
CA ILE A 484 -9.17 15.94 -25.96
C ILE A 484 -8.61 16.04 -24.55
N LEU A 485 -7.49 15.39 -24.29
CA LEU A 485 -6.78 15.48 -23.02
C LEU A 485 -5.56 16.41 -23.19
N LEU A 486 -5.52 17.50 -22.43
CA LEU A 486 -4.42 18.46 -22.41
C LEU A 486 -3.58 18.20 -21.16
N ASP A 487 -2.36 17.72 -21.38
CA ASP A 487 -1.50 17.07 -20.41
C ASP A 487 -2.16 15.87 -19.72
N CYS A 488 -1.34 14.92 -19.30
CA CYS A 488 -1.73 13.71 -18.60
C CYS A 488 -0.74 13.44 -17.48
N GLY A 489 -0.76 14.25 -16.42
CA GLY A 489 0.07 14.02 -15.25
C GLY A 489 -0.32 12.75 -14.48
N GLU A 490 0.52 12.33 -13.53
CA GLU A 490 0.25 11.17 -12.65
C GLU A 490 -1.14 11.22 -12.01
N GLY A 491 -1.84 10.09 -11.97
CA GLY A 491 -3.17 9.98 -11.35
C GLY A 491 -4.33 10.53 -12.18
N THR A 492 -4.10 11.00 -13.41
CA THR A 492 -5.16 11.51 -14.32
C THR A 492 -6.28 10.48 -14.55
N LEU A 493 -5.92 9.21 -14.78
CA LEU A 493 -6.90 8.13 -14.96
C LEU A 493 -7.77 7.95 -13.70
N GLY A 494 -7.17 7.97 -12.51
CA GLY A 494 -7.91 7.87 -11.25
C GLY A 494 -8.88 9.03 -11.04
N GLN A 495 -8.52 10.24 -11.47
CA GLN A 495 -9.42 11.41 -11.43
C GLN A 495 -10.59 11.26 -12.43
N LEU A 496 -10.33 10.73 -13.63
CA LEU A 496 -11.39 10.41 -14.59
C LEU A 496 -12.33 9.31 -14.07
N ALA A 497 -11.76 8.23 -13.51
CA ALA A 497 -12.51 7.13 -12.89
C ALA A 497 -13.40 7.64 -11.74
N ARG A 498 -12.89 8.58 -10.96
CA ARG A 498 -13.62 9.24 -9.88
C ARG A 498 -14.79 10.08 -10.38
N PHE A 499 -14.65 10.76 -11.52
CA PHE A 499 -15.71 11.61 -12.07
C PHE A 499 -16.77 10.82 -12.84
N TYR A 500 -16.35 9.95 -13.76
CA TYR A 500 -17.24 9.20 -14.65
C TYR A 500 -17.70 7.85 -14.08
N GLY A 501 -16.90 7.22 -13.21
CA GLY A 501 -17.10 5.83 -12.78
C GLY A 501 -16.48 4.83 -13.76
N ASP A 502 -16.14 3.63 -13.29
CA ASP A 502 -15.37 2.65 -14.08
C ASP A 502 -16.10 2.17 -15.36
N GLU A 503 -17.44 2.16 -15.37
CA GLU A 503 -18.23 1.75 -16.54
C GLU A 503 -18.14 2.79 -17.66
N GLU A 504 -18.43 4.06 -17.35
CA GLU A 504 -18.36 5.18 -18.31
C GLU A 504 -16.89 5.50 -18.69
N LEU A 505 -15.92 5.28 -17.79
CA LEU A 505 -14.50 5.57 -18.01
C LEU A 505 -13.97 4.92 -19.29
N ARG A 506 -14.28 3.65 -19.53
CA ARG A 506 -13.82 2.92 -20.72
C ARG A 506 -14.33 3.58 -22.00
N GLU A 507 -15.57 4.05 -21.99
CA GLU A 507 -16.13 4.77 -23.13
C GLU A 507 -15.45 6.13 -23.34
N ILE A 508 -15.21 6.88 -22.26
CA ILE A 508 -14.55 8.18 -22.31
C ILE A 508 -13.13 8.04 -22.88
N ILE A 509 -12.37 7.05 -22.41
CA ILE A 509 -11.04 6.75 -22.93
C ILE A 509 -11.12 6.36 -24.41
N ALA A 510 -12.03 5.46 -24.77
CA ALA A 510 -12.21 5.03 -26.17
C ALA A 510 -12.65 6.18 -27.10
N LYS A 511 -13.39 7.16 -26.59
CA LYS A 511 -13.82 8.36 -27.32
C LYS A 511 -12.73 9.44 -27.37
N THR A 512 -11.70 9.38 -26.54
CA THR A 512 -10.60 10.35 -26.54
C THR A 512 -9.82 10.25 -27.85
N LYS A 513 -9.75 11.36 -28.59
CA LYS A 513 -9.16 11.43 -29.94
C LYS A 513 -7.74 11.97 -29.94
N CYS A 514 -7.38 12.72 -28.90
CA CYS A 514 -6.09 13.39 -28.82
C CYS A 514 -5.65 13.51 -27.36
N VAL A 515 -4.40 13.16 -27.10
CA VAL A 515 -3.68 13.57 -25.90
C VAL A 515 -2.59 14.53 -26.35
N TRP A 516 -2.66 15.76 -25.86
CA TRP A 516 -1.72 16.82 -26.16
C TRP A 516 -0.80 17.03 -24.98
N ILE A 517 0.49 16.72 -25.14
CA ILE A 517 1.50 17.00 -24.13
C ILE A 517 2.16 18.34 -24.42
N SER A 518 2.06 19.26 -23.48
CA SER A 518 2.61 20.61 -23.62
C SER A 518 4.14 20.62 -23.72
N HIS A 519 4.82 19.82 -22.89
CA HIS A 519 6.28 19.65 -22.86
C HIS A 519 6.69 18.42 -22.04
N MET A 520 7.98 18.09 -22.03
CA MET A 520 8.49 16.81 -21.49
C MET A 520 8.74 16.77 -19.98
N HIS A 521 8.27 17.75 -19.20
CA HIS A 521 8.35 17.63 -17.74
C HIS A 521 7.38 16.57 -17.22
N ALA A 522 7.83 15.81 -16.23
CA ALA A 522 7.18 14.60 -15.76
C ALA A 522 5.74 14.82 -15.26
N ASP A 523 5.46 15.97 -14.66
CA ASP A 523 4.15 16.36 -14.17
C ASP A 523 3.09 16.56 -15.27
N HIS A 524 3.48 16.50 -16.55
CA HIS A 524 2.59 16.65 -17.69
C HIS A 524 2.30 15.35 -18.46
N HIS A 525 3.04 14.26 -18.25
CA HIS A 525 2.90 13.04 -19.09
C HIS A 525 3.00 11.70 -18.37
N LEU A 526 3.33 11.66 -17.07
CA LEU A 526 3.46 10.38 -16.36
C LEU A 526 2.16 9.59 -16.19
N GLY A 527 1.00 10.20 -16.43
CA GLY A 527 -0.30 9.52 -16.49
C GLY A 527 -0.53 8.75 -17.78
N GLU A 528 0.31 8.91 -18.80
CA GLU A 528 0.21 8.19 -20.09
C GLU A 528 0.74 6.74 -20.05
N LEU A 529 1.31 6.30 -18.92
CA LEU A 529 1.92 4.96 -18.77
C LEU A 529 0.90 3.79 -18.68
N LEU A 530 -0.24 3.91 -19.36
CA LEU A 530 -1.32 2.91 -19.43
C LEU A 530 -1.25 2.04 -20.67
#